data_AF-A0A1M6QSR7-F1
#
_entry.id   AF-A0A1M6QSR7-F1
#
_cell.length_a   1.000
_cell.length_b   1.000
_cell.length_c   1.000
_cell.angle_alpha   90.00
_cell.angle_beta   90.00
_cell.angle_gamma   90.00
#
_symmetry.space_group_name_H-M   'P 1'
#
loop_
_entity.id
_entity.type
_entity.pdbx_description
1 polymer ?
#
loop_
_entity_poly.entity_id
_entity_poly.type
_entity_poly.pdbx_seq_one_letter_code
_entity_poly.pdbx_strand_id
1 'polypeptide(L)'
;MKKMKKKSFLKRNRIHIIICLILFIYLSITMIKQEIKIRELKNEEKQALKQVNELKMKIKDMKKNIEKSDSKEFVEKVAREKLKMVKPNEIIYIIQDNKKNN
;
A
#
# COMPACT_ATOMS: atom_id res chain seq x y z
N MET A 1 76.60 -34.37 -3.88
CA MET A 1 75.54 -33.35 -3.98
C MET A 1 74.18 -33.95 -3.59
N LYS A 2 73.63 -33.60 -2.43
CA LYS A 2 72.36 -34.16 -1.91
C LYS A 2 71.21 -33.20 -2.27
N LYS A 3 70.32 -33.62 -3.17
CA LYS A 3 69.18 -32.78 -3.64
C LYS A 3 68.16 -32.58 -2.51
N MET A 4 67.89 -31.33 -2.16
CA MET A 4 66.90 -30.94 -1.15
C MET A 4 65.47 -31.21 -1.67
N LYS A 5 64.70 -32.05 -0.96
CA LYS A 5 63.28 -32.32 -1.25
C LYS A 5 62.39 -31.18 -0.73
N LYS A 6 62.15 -30.13 -1.53
CA LYS A 6 61.15 -29.08 -1.24
C LYS A 6 59.70 -29.52 -1.57
N LYS A 7 59.21 -30.63 -1.01
CA LYS A 7 57.87 -31.17 -1.33
C LYS A 7 56.77 -30.90 -0.28
N SER A 8 57.06 -30.26 0.85
CA SER A 8 56.09 -30.15 1.96
C SER A 8 55.41 -28.78 2.13
N PHE A 9 55.94 -27.68 1.59
CA PHE A 9 55.33 -26.34 1.81
C PHE A 9 54.02 -26.14 1.02
N LEU A 10 53.95 -26.68 -0.21
CA LEU A 10 52.76 -26.57 -1.06
C LEU A 10 51.55 -27.36 -0.54
N LYS A 11 51.74 -28.41 0.28
CA LYS A 11 50.62 -29.18 0.85
C LYS A 11 49.90 -28.44 1.98
N ARG A 12 50.61 -27.63 2.76
CA ARG A 12 50.04 -26.84 3.87
C ARG A 12 49.14 -25.70 3.35
N ASN A 13 49.52 -25.07 2.24
CA ASN A 13 48.74 -23.98 1.64
C ASN A 13 47.44 -24.47 0.98
N ARG A 14 47.36 -25.74 0.55
CA ARG A 14 46.15 -26.30 -0.07
C ARG A 14 44.95 -26.33 0.87
N ILE A 15 45.18 -26.62 2.16
CA ILE A 15 44.10 -26.65 3.16
C ILE A 15 43.53 -25.24 3.37
N HIS A 16 44.38 -24.22 3.49
CA HIS A 16 43.94 -22.83 3.61
C HIS A 16 43.18 -22.35 2.36
N ILE A 17 43.62 -22.75 1.17
CA ILE A 17 42.91 -22.43 -0.08
C ILE A 17 41.52 -23.06 -0.10
N ILE A 18 41.38 -24.31 0.31
CA ILE A 18 40.08 -25.00 0.39
C ILE A 18 39.14 -24.31 1.40
N ILE A 19 39.67 -23.94 2.58
CA ILE A 19 38.89 -23.22 3.59
C ILE A 19 38.43 -21.86 3.07
N CYS A 20 39.32 -21.09 2.44
CA CYS A 20 38.96 -19.80 1.83
C CYS A 20 37.90 -19.97 0.74
N LEU A 21 37.99 -21.03 -0.07
CA LEU A 21 37.05 -21.30 -1.14
C LEU A 21 35.65 -21.65 -0.59
N ILE A 22 35.57 -22.44 0.48
CA ILE A 22 34.30 -22.74 1.17
C ILE A 22 33.69 -21.45 1.76
N LEU A 23 34.51 -20.62 2.39
CA LEU A 23 34.08 -19.36 3.00
C LEU A 23 33.59 -18.38 1.92
N PHE A 24 34.26 -18.34 0.77
CA PHE A 24 33.86 -17.52 -0.37
C PHE A 24 32.54 -17.99 -0.99
N ILE A 25 32.33 -19.31 -1.11
CA ILE A 25 31.05 -19.87 -1.57
C ILE A 25 29.92 -19.52 -0.59
N TYR A 26 30.16 -19.69 0.71
CA TYR A 26 29.18 -19.35 1.74
C TYR A 26 28.80 -17.86 1.69
N LEU A 27 29.79 -16.97 1.56
CA LEU A 27 29.55 -15.54 1.45
C LEU A 27 28.77 -15.20 0.18
N SER A 28 29.15 -15.78 -0.96
CA SER A 28 28.46 -15.60 -2.25
C SER A 28 26.99 -16.00 -2.17
N ILE A 29 26.69 -17.17 -1.60
CA ILE A 29 25.31 -17.65 -1.41
C ILE A 29 24.53 -16.69 -0.51
N THR A 30 25.15 -16.21 0.56
CA THR A 30 24.52 -15.29 1.52
C THR A 30 24.20 -13.95 0.85
N MET A 31 25.12 -13.42 0.04
CA MET A 31 24.91 -12.18 -0.70
C MET A 31 23.75 -12.29 -1.69
N ILE A 32 23.66 -13.39 -2.45
CA ILE A 32 22.55 -13.61 -3.40
C ILE A 32 21.21 -13.64 -2.66
N LYS A 33 21.13 -14.36 -1.53
CA LYS A 33 19.90 -14.41 -0.72
C LYS A 33 19.52 -13.04 -0.15
N GLN A 34 20.50 -12.25 0.28
CA GLN A 34 20.27 -10.89 0.76
C GLN A 34 19.73 -9.99 -0.34
N GLU A 35 20.26 -10.09 -1.56
CA GLU A 35 19.80 -9.27 -2.69
C GLU A 35 18.33 -9.57 -3.06
N ILE A 36 17.95 -10.86 -3.07
CA ILE A 36 16.54 -11.27 -3.28
C ILE A 36 15.65 -10.67 -2.19
N LYS A 37 16.03 -10.81 -0.92
CA LYS A 37 15.24 -10.31 0.20
C LYS A 37 15.08 -8.79 0.18
N ILE A 38 16.13 -8.06 -0.19
CA ILE A 38 16.06 -6.60 -0.37
C ILE A 38 15.08 -6.24 -1.49
N ARG A 39 15.08 -7.00 -2.60
CA ARG A 39 14.15 -6.76 -3.71
C ARG A 39 12.71 -7.03 -3.31
N GLU A 40 12.44 -8.10 -2.57
CA GLU A 40 11.12 -8.42 -2.01
C GLU A 40 10.62 -7.30 -1.10
N LEU A 41 11.44 -6.88 -0.11
CA LEU A 41 11.09 -5.81 0.81
C LEU A 41 10.81 -4.48 0.09
N LYS A 42 11.58 -4.13 -0.94
CA LYS A 42 11.31 -2.93 -1.76
C LYS A 42 9.99 -3.03 -2.54
N ASN A 43 9.64 -4.23 -3.00
CA ASN A 43 8.37 -4.44 -3.68
C ASN A 43 7.19 -4.33 -2.71
N GLU A 44 7.30 -4.90 -1.52
CA GLU A 44 6.30 -4.76 -0.45
C GLU A 44 6.13 -3.30 -0.05
N GLU A 45 7.23 -2.57 0.18
CA GLU A 45 7.21 -1.13 0.46
C GLU A 45 6.48 -0.35 -0.64
N LYS A 46 6.80 -0.62 -1.92
CA LYS A 46 6.15 0.03 -3.06
C LYS A 46 4.65 -0.28 -3.12
N GLN A 47 4.24 -1.50 -2.81
CA GLN A 47 2.83 -1.88 -2.76
C GLN A 47 2.10 -1.18 -1.61
N ALA A 48 2.68 -1.16 -0.41
CA ALA A 48 2.14 -0.45 0.74
C ALA A 48 2.00 1.05 0.44
N LEU A 49 3.01 1.66 -0.18
CA LEU A 49 2.97 3.08 -0.54
C LEU A 49 1.86 3.39 -1.57
N LYS A 50 1.65 2.49 -2.54
CA LYS A 50 0.52 2.60 -3.47
C LYS A 50 -0.82 2.55 -2.73
N GLN A 51 -1.01 1.59 -1.83
CA GLN A 51 -2.23 1.49 -1.04
C GLN A 51 -2.49 2.74 -0.20
N VAL A 52 -1.45 3.29 0.43
CA VAL A 52 -1.53 4.55 1.18
C VAL A 52 -1.97 5.70 0.27
N ASN A 53 -1.41 5.81 -0.93
CA ASN A 53 -1.76 6.86 -1.88
C ASN A 53 -3.19 6.71 -2.40
N GLU A 54 -3.63 5.49 -2.72
CA GLU A 54 -5.01 5.22 -3.11
C GLU A 54 -6.00 5.57 -1.99
N LEU A 55 -5.70 5.19 -0.74
CA LEU A 55 -6.51 5.55 0.42
C LEU A 55 -6.55 7.07 0.62
N LYS A 56 -5.42 7.77 0.47
CA LYS A 56 -5.38 9.24 0.54
C LYS A 56 -6.22 9.88 -0.56
N MET A 57 -6.20 9.36 -1.78
CA MET A 57 -7.07 9.86 -2.87
C MET A 57 -8.54 9.62 -2.54
N LYS A 58 -8.91 8.43 -2.07
CA LYS A 58 -10.29 8.14 -1.62
C LYS A 58 -10.74 9.08 -0.50
N ILE A 59 -9.88 9.36 0.47
CA ILE A 59 -10.18 10.33 1.55
C ILE A 59 -10.38 11.73 0.97
N LYS A 60 -9.54 12.15 0.02
CA LYS A 60 -9.66 13.47 -0.62
C LYS A 60 -10.96 13.59 -1.42
N ASP A 61 -11.32 12.55 -2.16
CA ASP A 61 -12.57 12.49 -2.94
C ASP A 61 -13.79 12.47 -2.02
N MET A 62 -13.75 11.68 -0.95
CA MET A 62 -14.79 11.67 0.09
C MET A 62 -14.93 13.04 0.75
N LYS A 63 -13.83 13.71 1.12
CA LYS A 63 -13.86 15.07 1.67
C LYS A 63 -14.46 16.07 0.69
N LYS A 64 -14.09 16.00 -0.60
CA LYS A 64 -14.67 16.86 -1.64
C LYS A 64 -16.17 16.60 -1.82
N ASN A 65 -16.61 15.35 -1.69
CA ASN A 65 -18.02 14.99 -1.74
C ASN A 65 -18.77 15.43 -0.49
N ILE A 66 -18.15 15.36 0.69
CA ILE A 66 -18.69 15.90 1.94
C ILE A 66 -18.79 17.42 1.85
N GLU A 67 -17.77 18.15 1.39
CA GLU A 67 -17.86 19.61 1.21
C GLU A 67 -18.97 20.02 0.21
N LYS A 68 -19.21 19.20 -0.82
CA LYS A 68 -20.36 19.39 -1.73
C LYS A 68 -21.70 19.02 -1.08
N SER A 69 -21.71 18.06 -0.15
CA SER A 69 -22.88 17.59 0.61
C SER A 69 -23.20 18.49 1.81
N ASP A 70 -22.20 19.16 2.37
CA ASP A 70 -22.29 20.18 3.42
C ASP A 70 -22.55 21.56 2.81
N SER A 71 -22.68 21.66 1.47
CA SER A 71 -23.30 22.83 0.88
C SER A 71 -24.71 22.93 1.44
N LYS A 72 -25.08 24.12 1.93
CA LYS A 72 -26.42 24.39 2.49
C LYS A 72 -27.54 23.90 1.57
N GLU A 73 -27.32 23.92 0.26
CA GLU A 73 -28.28 23.46 -0.75
C GLU A 73 -28.54 21.95 -0.69
N PHE A 74 -27.53 21.11 -0.43
CA PHE A 74 -27.74 19.67 -0.34
C PHE A 74 -28.46 19.29 0.96
N VAL A 75 -28.11 19.93 2.08
CA VAL A 75 -28.81 19.76 3.36
C VAL A 75 -30.26 20.24 3.24
N GLU A 76 -30.51 21.41 2.64
CA GLU A 76 -31.84 21.94 2.36
C GLU A 76 -32.65 21.00 1.44
N LYS A 77 -32.01 20.44 0.41
CA LYS A 77 -32.64 19.48 -0.50
C LYS A 77 -33.06 18.20 0.21
N VAL A 78 -32.18 17.58 0.99
CA VAL A 78 -32.49 16.35 1.74
C VAL A 78 -33.58 16.61 2.79
N ALA A 79 -33.52 17.74 3.49
CA ALA A 79 -34.54 18.13 4.47
C ALA A 79 -35.93 18.33 3.81
N ARG A 80 -35.99 18.93 2.62
CA ARG A 80 -37.25 19.12 1.87
C ARG A 80 -37.79 17.82 1.27
N GLU A 81 -36.92 17.02 0.64
CA GLU A 81 -37.34 15.82 -0.08
C GLU A 81 -37.65 14.64 0.84
N LYS A 82 -36.79 14.38 1.84
CA LYS A 82 -36.91 13.21 2.72
C LYS A 82 -37.64 13.51 4.02
N LEU A 83 -37.45 14.69 4.59
CA LEU A 83 -38.01 15.06 5.88
C LEU A 83 -39.24 15.98 5.76
N LYS A 84 -39.60 16.42 4.54
CA LYS A 84 -40.68 17.40 4.26
C LYS A 84 -40.57 18.66 5.12
N MET A 85 -39.36 19.04 5.51
CA MET A 85 -39.10 20.24 6.30
C MET A 85 -39.19 21.47 5.41
N VAL A 86 -39.83 22.51 5.92
CA VAL A 86 -40.02 23.81 5.25
C VAL A 86 -39.45 24.91 6.13
N LYS A 87 -39.11 26.07 5.54
CA LYS A 87 -38.63 27.21 6.34
C LYS A 87 -39.75 27.71 7.27
N PRO A 88 -39.44 28.38 8.40
CA PRO A 88 -40.45 28.86 9.36
C PRO A 88 -41.58 29.70 8.75
N ASN A 89 -41.36 30.27 7.56
CA ASN A 89 -42.31 31.13 6.85
C ASN A 89 -42.95 30.45 5.61
N GLU A 90 -42.83 29.13 5.45
CA GLU A 90 -43.37 28.36 4.32
C GLU A 90 -44.49 27.39 4.81
N ILE A 91 -45.57 27.22 4.04
CA ILE A 91 -46.71 26.36 4.39
C ILE A 91 -46.82 25.21 3.37
N ILE A 92 -47.00 23.98 3.86
CA ILE A 92 -47.16 22.78 3.01
C ILE A 92 -48.62 22.70 2.53
N TYR A 93 -48.84 22.79 1.21
CA TYR A 93 -50.14 22.61 0.59
C TYR A 93 -50.30 21.17 0.10
N ILE A 94 -51.23 20.40 0.68
CA ILE A 94 -51.54 19.04 0.23
C ILE A 94 -52.85 19.11 -0.55
N ILE A 95 -52.76 18.99 -1.88
CA ILE A 95 -53.94 18.90 -2.74
C ILE A 95 -54.44 17.46 -2.67
N GLN A 96 -55.58 17.27 -2.00
CA GLN A 96 -56.27 15.99 -1.99
C GLN A 96 -57.17 15.92 -3.23
N ASP A 97 -56.67 15.25 -4.27
CA ASP A 97 -57.48 14.92 -5.45
C ASP A 97 -58.56 13.92 -5.03
N ASN A 98 -59.70 14.44 -4.59
CA ASN A 98 -60.92 13.67 -4.40
C ASN A 98 -61.46 13.25 -5.77
N LYS A 99 -60.87 12.20 -6.35
CA LYS A 99 -61.49 11.46 -7.46
C LYS A 99 -62.70 10.70 -6.89
N LYS A 100 -63.84 11.39 -6.81
CA LYS A 100 -65.15 10.74 -6.69
C LYS A 100 -65.38 9.94 -7.97
N ASN A 101 -65.29 8.63 -7.86
CA ASN A 101 -65.83 7.72 -8.85
C ASN A 101 -67.36 7.86 -8.83
N ASN A 102 -67.95 8.22 -9.97
CA ASN A 102 -69.30 7.85 -10.36
C ASN A 102 -69.22 7.24 -11.75
#